data_AF-A0A841DF33-F1
#
_entry.id   AF-A0A841DF33-F1
#
_cell.length_a   1.000
_cell.length_b   1.000
_cell.length_c   1.000
_cell.angle_alpha   90.00
_cell.angle_beta   90.00
_cell.angle_gamma   90.00
#
_symmetry.space_group_name_H-M   'P 1'
#
loop_
_entity.id
_entity.type
_entity.pdbx_description
1 polymer ?
#
loop_
_entity_poly.entity_id
_entity_poly.type
_entity_poly.pdbx_seq_one_letter_code
_entity_poly.pdbx_strand_id
1 'polypeptide(L)'
;MPTKYRYTPGMLAEAAANSLGVYDVLRHLGITIAGGNHAHISRQLKRFGIDTSHFVGQAYNRGRRSSRRLRPAEILRVQPEGSRRTSPLLL
;
A
#
# COMPACT_ATOMS: atom_id res chain seq x y z
N MET A 1 6.52 34.28 3.57
CA MET A 1 5.23 34.34 4.30
C MET A 1 5.01 33.01 4.98
N PRO A 2 4.69 32.95 6.29
CA PRO A 2 4.39 31.69 6.95
C PRO A 2 3.09 31.13 6.36
N THR A 3 3.14 29.91 5.84
CA THR A 3 1.97 29.23 5.26
C THR A 3 1.08 28.69 6.36
N LYS A 4 -0.23 28.96 6.29
CA LYS A 4 -1.24 28.48 7.25
C LYS A 4 -1.25 26.95 7.42
N TYR A 5 -0.80 26.22 6.40
CA TYR A 5 -0.74 24.77 6.38
C TYR A 5 0.70 24.28 6.31
N ARG A 6 1.00 23.26 7.13
CA ARG A 6 2.27 22.53 7.07
C ARG A 6 2.46 21.82 5.72
N TYR A 7 1.37 21.28 5.15
CA TYR A 7 1.34 20.69 3.83
C TYR A 7 0.48 21.58 2.94
N THR A 8 1.14 22.35 2.08
CA THR A 8 0.44 23.27 1.18
C THR A 8 -0.23 22.50 0.04
N PRO A 9 -1.26 23.07 -0.60
CA PRO A 9 -1.88 22.45 -1.77
C PRO A 9 -0.88 22.11 -2.87
N GLY A 10 0.10 22.99 -3.13
CA GLY A 10 1.15 22.76 -4.14
C GLY A 10 2.03 21.56 -3.81
N MET A 11 2.52 21.46 -2.56
CA MET A 11 3.32 20.30 -2.12
C MET A 11 2.52 18.99 -2.23
N LEU A 12 1.24 19.02 -1.87
CA LEU A 12 0.37 17.85 -1.95
C LEU A 12 0.08 17.45 -3.40
N ALA A 13 -0.12 18.42 -4.30
CA ALA A 13 -0.35 18.19 -5.72
C ALA A 13 0.88 17.56 -6.39
N GLU A 14 2.07 18.12 -6.14
CA GLU A 14 3.33 17.61 -6.65
C GLU A 14 3.60 16.18 -6.15
N ALA A 15 3.44 15.93 -4.85
CA ALA A 15 3.63 14.60 -4.29
C ALA A 15 2.61 13.61 -4.85
N ALA A 16 1.34 13.98 -5.00
CA ALA A 16 0.29 13.12 -5.55
C ALA A 16 0.53 12.77 -7.03
N ALA A 17 0.99 13.73 -7.84
CA ALA A 17 1.31 13.50 -9.25
C ALA A 17 2.44 12.47 -9.43
N ASN A 18 3.37 12.39 -8.48
CA ASN A 18 4.50 11.46 -8.50
C ASN A 18 4.26 10.16 -7.69
N SER A 19 3.01 9.88 -7.31
CA SER A 19 2.66 8.80 -6.39
C SER A 19 1.61 7.86 -6.96
N LEU A 20 1.66 6.59 -6.55
CA LEU A 20 0.65 5.58 -6.89
C LEU A 20 -0.33 5.31 -5.73
N GLY A 21 -0.12 5.97 -4.59
CA GLY A 21 -0.98 5.89 -3.42
C GLY A 21 -0.52 6.81 -2.29
N VAL A 22 -1.32 6.88 -1.23
CA VAL A 22 -1.05 7.72 -0.05
C VAL A 22 0.28 7.35 0.64
N TYR A 23 0.66 6.07 0.63
CA TYR A 23 1.97 5.63 1.12
C TYR A 23 3.12 6.34 0.39
N ASP A 24 3.07 6.41 -0.94
CA ASP A 24 4.09 7.07 -1.75
C ASP A 24 4.11 8.58 -1.47
N VAL A 25 2.94 9.19 -1.27
CA VAL A 25 2.84 10.61 -0.90
C VAL A 25 3.53 10.88 0.43
N LEU A 26 3.28 10.05 1.45
CA LEU A 26 3.96 10.18 2.75
C LEU A 26 5.48 10.04 2.58
N ARG A 27 5.91 9.05 1.80
CA ARG A 27 7.33 8.81 1.51
C ARG A 27 7.97 9.98 0.77
N HIS A 28 7.29 10.53 -0.23
CA HIS A 28 7.74 11.68 -1.02
C HIS A 28 7.91 12.93 -0.15
N LEU A 29 6.99 13.15 0.79
CA LEU A 29 7.01 14.29 1.71
C LEU A 29 7.89 14.06 2.96
N GLY A 30 8.58 12.92 3.07
CA GLY A 30 9.43 12.58 4.22
C GLY A 30 8.65 12.41 5.53
N ILE A 31 7.38 12.03 5.46
CA ILE A 31 6.49 11.86 6.61
C ILE A 31 6.61 10.42 7.14
N THR A 32 6.67 10.27 8.46
CA THR A 32 6.62 8.95 9.10
C THR A 32 5.40 8.16 8.65
N ILE A 33 5.63 6.92 8.22
CA ILE A 33 4.59 6.03 7.71
C ILE A 33 3.84 5.43 8.91
N ALA A 34 2.71 6.05 9.25
CA ALA A 34 1.84 5.62 10.35
C ALA A 34 0.37 5.82 9.95
N GLY A 35 -0.54 4.98 10.46
CA GLY A 35 -1.96 5.03 10.11
C GLY A 35 -2.61 6.41 10.32
N GLY A 36 -2.24 7.12 11.40
CA GLY A 36 -2.69 8.49 11.64
C GLY A 36 -2.23 9.48 10.57
N ASN A 37 -0.99 9.37 10.09
CA ASN A 37 -0.46 10.21 9.03
C ASN A 37 -1.10 9.90 7.68
N HIS A 38 -1.38 8.62 7.38
CA HIS A 38 -2.16 8.25 6.19
C HIS A 38 -3.52 8.94 6.19
N ALA A 39 -4.27 8.82 7.30
CA ALA A 39 -5.57 9.46 7.42
C ALA A 39 -5.49 10.99 7.33
N HIS A 40 -4.46 11.59 7.93
CA HIS A 40 -4.24 13.04 7.86
C HIS A 40 -3.98 13.53 6.43
N ILE A 41 -3.07 12.88 5.70
CA ILE A 41 -2.73 13.26 4.32
C ILE A 41 -3.90 13.00 3.37
N SER A 42 -4.61 11.86 3.49
CA SER A 42 -5.83 11.61 2.71
C SER A 42 -6.87 12.71 2.88
N ARG A 43 -7.06 13.21 4.11
CA ARG A 43 -7.97 14.33 4.37
C ARG A 43 -7.50 15.64 3.74
N GLN A 44 -6.20 15.93 3.75
CA GLN A 44 -5.67 17.14 3.11
C GLN A 44 -5.81 17.07 1.58
N LEU A 45 -5.48 15.94 0.96
CA LEU A 45 -5.65 15.73 -0.48
C LEU A 45 -7.11 15.98 -0.91
N LYS A 46 -8.07 15.38 -0.17
CA LYS A 46 -9.50 15.61 -0.41
C LYS A 46 -9.92 17.06 -0.15
N ARG A 47 -9.44 17.67 0.93
CA ARG A 47 -9.76 19.05 1.31
C ARG A 47 -9.38 20.05 0.21
N PHE A 48 -8.25 19.84 -0.44
CA PHE A 48 -7.76 20.71 -1.50
C PHE A 48 -8.15 20.27 -2.91
N GLY A 49 -8.99 19.23 -3.05
CA GLY A 49 -9.46 18.75 -4.34
C GLY A 49 -8.35 18.20 -5.23
N ILE A 50 -7.28 17.65 -4.65
CA ILE A 50 -6.18 17.06 -5.41
C ILE A 50 -6.65 15.75 -6.04
N ASP A 51 -6.46 15.62 -7.36
CA ASP A 51 -6.80 14.38 -8.06
C ASP A 51 -5.91 13.23 -7.58
N THR A 52 -6.56 12.14 -7.22
CA THR A 52 -5.95 10.90 -6.74
C THR A 52 -6.61 9.68 -7.40
N SER A 53 -7.38 9.88 -8.47
CA SER A 53 -8.08 8.83 -9.20
C SER A 53 -7.13 7.80 -9.84
N HIS A 54 -5.89 8.20 -10.13
CA HIS A 54 -4.82 7.33 -10.62
C HIS A 54 -4.18 6.44 -9.55
N PHE A 55 -4.53 6.62 -8.26
CA PHE A 55 -3.99 5.78 -7.20
C PHE A 55 -4.50 4.34 -7.33
N VAL A 56 -3.56 3.39 -7.32
CA VAL A 56 -3.86 1.97 -7.59
C VAL A 56 -4.25 1.19 -6.33
N GLY A 57 -3.95 1.72 -5.14
CA GLY A 57 -4.28 1.08 -3.85
C GLY A 57 -3.79 -0.37 -3.78
N GLN A 58 -4.70 -1.31 -3.48
CA GLN A 58 -4.39 -2.75 -3.41
C GLN A 58 -4.01 -3.37 -4.76
N ALA A 59 -4.27 -2.67 -5.88
CA ALA A 59 -3.88 -3.14 -7.20
C ALA A 59 -2.42 -2.84 -7.56
N TYR A 60 -1.61 -2.28 -6.65
CA TYR A 60 -0.18 -2.00 -6.90
C TYR A 60 0.60 -3.23 -7.40
N ASN A 61 0.25 -4.42 -6.93
CA ASN A 61 0.85 -5.68 -7.37
C ASN A 61 0.02 -6.45 -8.41
N ARG A 62 -1.10 -5.90 -8.89
CA ARG A 62 -1.96 -6.59 -9.85
C ARG A 62 -1.19 -6.87 -11.14
N GLY A 63 -1.24 -8.12 -11.60
CA GLY A 63 -0.48 -8.59 -12.76
C GLY A 63 1.00 -8.90 -12.49
N ARG A 64 1.54 -8.54 -11.33
CA ARG A 64 2.90 -8.92 -10.91
C ARG A 64 2.85 -10.16 -10.03
N ARG A 65 3.61 -11.20 -10.41
CA ARG A 65 3.86 -12.33 -9.53
C ARG A 65 4.91 -11.94 -8.50
N SER A 66 4.59 -12.12 -7.22
CA SER A 66 5.57 -11.95 -6.14
C SER A 66 6.77 -12.88 -6.38
N SER A 67 7.98 -12.34 -6.29
CA SER A 67 9.22 -13.13 -6.41
C SER A 67 9.37 -14.18 -5.31
N ARG A 68 8.70 -14.00 -4.17
CA ARG A 68 8.65 -14.97 -3.07
C ARG A 68 7.63 -16.09 -3.27
N ARG A 69 6.82 -16.03 -4.32
CA ARG A 69 5.80 -17.05 -4.58
C ARG A 69 6.46 -18.31 -5.14
N LEU A 70 6.56 -19.34 -4.32
CA LEU A 70 6.99 -20.66 -4.75
C LEU A 70 5.90 -21.35 -5.60
N ARG A 71 6.32 -22.27 -6.46
CA ARG A 71 5.42 -23.09 -7.28
C ARG A 71 4.68 -24.08 -6.39
N PRO A 72 3.46 -24.50 -6.76
CA PRO A 72 2.76 -25.56 -6.03
C PRO A 72 3.62 -26.82 -5.85
N ALA A 73 4.39 -27.23 -6.86
CA ALA A 73 5.30 -28.37 -6.76
C ALA A 73 6.44 -28.22 -5.74
N GLU A 74 6.77 -26.98 -5.34
CA GLU A 74 7.83 -26.70 -4.36
C GLU A 74 7.30 -26.65 -2.93
N ILE A 75 6.00 -26.41 -2.74
CA ILE A 75 5.36 -26.29 -1.42
C ILE A 75 4.53 -27.52 -1.08
N LEU A 76 3.81 -28.07 -2.06
CA LEU A 76 2.89 -29.17 -1.86
C LEU A 76 3.66 -30.49 -1.80
N ARG A 77 3.38 -31.27 -0.76
CA ARG A 77 3.83 -32.67 -0.64
C ARG A 77 2.62 -33.57 -0.76
N VAL A 78 2.68 -34.51 -1.71
CA VAL A 78 1.67 -35.56 -1.85
C VAL A 78 1.90 -36.56 -0.73
N GLN A 79 0.90 -36.77 0.11
CA GLN A 79 0.91 -37.85 1.10
C GLN A 79 0.39 -39.14 0.45
N PRO A 80 0.79 -40.33 0.95
CA PRO A 80 0.25 -41.60 0.50
C PRO A 80 -1.28 -41.65 0.57
N GLU A 81 -1.90 -42.45 -0.29
CA GLU A 81 -3.34 -42.67 -0.27
C GLU A 81 -3.81 -43.19 1.11
N GLY A 82 -4.94 -42.68 1.61
CA GLY A 82 -5.44 -42.98 2.95
C GLY A 82 -4.78 -42.20 4.09
N SER A 83 -3.83 -41.30 3.81
CA SER A 83 -3.23 -40.45 4.83
C SER A 83 -4.26 -39.56 5.51
N ARG A 84 -4.24 -39.51 6.85
CA ARG A 84 -5.08 -38.59 7.62
C ARG A 84 -4.68 -37.14 7.34
N ARG A 85 -5.67 -36.25 7.28
CA ARG A 85 -5.44 -34.80 7.15
C ARG A 85 -4.64 -34.31 8.36
N THR A 86 -3.49 -33.71 8.13
CA THR A 86 -2.71 -33.09 9.22
C THR A 86 -3.51 -31.91 9.77
N SER A 87 -3.89 -31.97 11.05
CA SER A 87 -4.48 -30.80 11.71
C SER A 87 -3.45 -29.67 11.70
N PRO A 88 -3.81 -28.46 11.23
CA PRO A 88 -2.92 -27.33 11.35
C PRO A 88 -2.59 -27.10 12.82
N LEU A 89 -1.34 -26.77 13.12
CA LEU A 89 -0.97 -26.25 14.43
C LEU A 89 -1.77 -24.94 14.60
N LEU A 90 -2.76 -24.97 15.49
CA LEU A 90 -3.45 -23.76 15.91
C LEU A 90 -2.46 -22.97 16.76
N LEU A 91 -2.02 -21.83 16.23
CA LEU A 91 -1.27 -20.81 16.96
C LEU A 91 -2.23 -19.94 17.77
#